data_AF-A0A7J7LSD8-F1
#
_entry.id   AF-A0A7J7LSD8-F1
#
_cell.length_a   1.000
_cell.length_b   1.000
_cell.length_c   1.000
_cell.angle_alpha   90.00
_cell.angle_beta   90.00
_cell.angle_gamma   90.00
#
_symmetry.space_group_name_H-M   'P 1'
#
loop_
_entity.id
_entity.type
_entity.pdbx_description
1 polymer ?
#
loop_
_entity_poly.entity_id
_entity_poly.type
_entity_poly.pdbx_seq_one_letter_code
_entity_poly.pdbx_strand_id
1 'polypeptide(L)'
;MALLGSEGVRKLVSGGCDSTVKVWKLSNGVWTREGGALTMHSDWVRDVAWSPSLGKSIIASASQDGTVVIWSLKKDGDNGRGKF
;
A
#
# COMPACT_ATOMS: atom_id res chain seq x y z
N MET A 1 -34.40 -12.51 6.63
CA MET A 1 -33.52 -11.41 7.08
C MET A 1 -32.11 -11.98 7.14
N ALA A 2 -31.31 -11.82 6.09
CA ALA A 2 -29.93 -12.30 6.08
C ALA A 2 -29.02 -11.14 6.51
N LEU A 3 -28.25 -11.34 7.58
CA LEU A 3 -27.15 -10.46 7.95
C LEU A 3 -26.14 -10.48 6.80
N LEU A 4 -26.03 -9.39 6.03
CA LEU A 4 -24.86 -9.20 5.18
C LEU A 4 -23.68 -8.97 6.11
N GLY A 5 -22.86 -10.01 6.25
CA GLY A 5 -21.60 -9.95 6.98
C GLY A 5 -20.76 -8.79 6.47
N SER A 6 -20.07 -8.11 7.38
CA SER A 6 -19.19 -6.98 7.07
C SER A 6 -18.27 -7.36 5.91
N GLU A 7 -18.43 -6.74 4.74
CA GLU A 7 -17.43 -6.86 3.68
C GLU A 7 -16.15 -6.22 4.19
N GLY A 8 -15.23 -7.05 4.69
CA GLY A 8 -13.93 -6.60 5.16
C GLY A 8 -13.24 -5.83 4.03
N VAL A 9 -12.78 -4.61 4.33
CA VAL A 9 -12.03 -3.80 3.37
C VAL A 9 -10.80 -4.59 2.93
N ARG A 10 -10.76 -5.00 1.66
CA ARG A 10 -9.60 -5.68 1.09
C ARG A 10 -8.68 -4.65 0.46
N LYS A 11 -7.38 -4.79 0.74
CA LYS A 11 -6.33 -3.98 0.15
C LYS A 11 -5.29 -4.85 -0.52
N LEU A 12 -4.68 -4.34 -1.57
CA LEU A 12 -3.56 -4.96 -2.29
C LEU A 12 -2.45 -3.94 -2.52
N VAL A 13 -1.24 -4.45 -2.69
CA VAL A 13 -0.05 -3.67 -3.06
C VAL A 13 0.59 -4.29 -4.28
N SER A 14 1.06 -3.45 -5.19
CA SER A 14 1.84 -3.86 -6.34
C SER A 14 3.06 -2.97 -6.51
N GLY A 15 4.22 -3.57 -6.79
CA GLY A 15 5.38 -2.90 -7.38
C GLY A 15 5.38 -3.04 -8.91
N GLY A 16 6.14 -2.20 -9.62
CA GLY A 16 6.27 -2.31 -11.07
C GLY A 16 7.59 -1.78 -11.63
N CYS A 17 7.77 -2.00 -12.93
CA CYS A 17 8.90 -1.48 -13.70
C CYS A 17 8.86 0.04 -13.91
N ASP A 18 7.77 0.70 -13.51
CA ASP A 18 7.67 2.17 -13.46
C ASP A 18 8.32 2.77 -12.20
N SER A 19 9.07 1.97 -11.44
CA SER A 19 9.74 2.34 -10.19
C SER A 19 8.78 2.79 -9.09
N THR A 20 7.49 2.45 -9.19
CA THR A 20 6.47 2.85 -8.21
C THR A 20 5.88 1.68 -7.46
N VAL A 21 5.39 1.98 -6.26
CA VAL A 21 4.47 1.13 -5.52
C VAL A 21 3.06 1.72 -5.58
N LYS A 22 2.05 0.88 -5.70
CA LYS A 22 0.64 1.27 -5.77
C LYS A 22 -0.18 0.50 -4.75
N VAL A 23 -1.12 1.18 -4.10
CA VAL A 23 -2.08 0.59 -3.17
C VAL A 23 -3.44 0.56 -3.84
N TRP A 24 -4.15 -0.55 -3.67
CA TRP A 24 -5.47 -0.78 -4.26
C TRP A 24 -6.47 -1.14 -3.18
N LYS A 25 -7.70 -0.65 -3.32
CA LYS A 25 -8.82 -0.98 -2.45
C LYS A 25 -9.92 -1.64 -3.27
N LEU A 26 -10.45 -2.75 -2.79
CA LEU A 26 -11.64 -3.38 -3.37
C LEU A 26 -12.89 -2.71 -2.82
N SER A 27 -13.72 -2.15 -3.69
CA SER A 27 -15.02 -1.57 -3.34
C SER A 27 -16.06 -2.03 -4.35
N ASN A 28 -17.15 -2.65 -3.88
CA ASN A 28 -18.23 -3.17 -4.73
C ASN A 28 -17.73 -4.07 -5.88
N GLY A 29 -16.77 -4.96 -5.58
CA GLY A 29 -16.18 -5.87 -6.56
C GLY A 29 -15.19 -5.23 -7.54
N VAL A 30 -14.93 -3.92 -7.44
CA VAL A 30 -13.99 -3.21 -8.33
C VAL A 30 -12.75 -2.76 -7.55
N TRP A 31 -11.57 -3.06 -8.11
CA TRP A 31 -10.30 -2.55 -7.60
C TRP A 31 -10.07 -1.13 -8.08
N THR A 32 -9.96 -0.20 -7.13
CA THR A 32 -9.58 1.18 -7.41
C THR A 32 -8.27 1.50 -6.69
N ARG A 33 -7.48 2.37 -7.30
CA ARG A 33 -6.24 2.84 -6.67
C ARG A 33 -6.57 3.73 -5.47
N GLU A 34 -5.97 3.43 -4.34
CA GLU A 34 -6.08 4.22 -3.12
C GLU A 34 -4.89 5.19 -3.05
N GLY A 35 -5.15 6.48 -3.26
CA GLY A 35 -4.12 7.53 -3.20
C GLY A 35 -3.16 7.55 -4.41
N GLY A 36 -2.01 8.21 -4.20
CA GLY A 36 -1.00 8.44 -5.23
C GLY A 36 -0.05 7.26 -5.48
N ALA A 37 0.96 7.48 -6.32
CA ALA A 37 2.06 6.54 -6.50
C ALA A 37 3.08 6.73 -5.39
N LEU A 38 3.51 5.65 -4.75
CA LEU A 38 4.63 5.72 -3.85
C LEU A 38 5.90 5.78 -4.71
N THR A 39 6.53 6.96 -4.72
CA THR A 39 7.62 7.33 -5.61
C THR A 39 8.84 7.67 -4.77
N MET A 40 9.69 6.67 -4.59
CA MET A 40 10.98 6.85 -3.92
C MET A 40 12.05 5.97 -4.55
N HIS A 41 11.67 4.83 -5.11
CA HIS A 41 12.57 4.02 -5.90
C HIS A 41 12.96 4.72 -7.20
N SER A 42 14.21 4.54 -7.60
CA SER A 42 14.76 5.07 -8.85
C SER A 42 14.80 4.03 -9.97
N ASP A 43 14.54 2.76 -9.64
CA ASP A 43 14.49 1.64 -10.58
C ASP A 43 13.37 0.63 -10.20
N TRP A 44 13.20 -0.42 -10.99
CA TRP A 44 12.07 -1.35 -10.91
C TRP A 44 11.87 -1.92 -9.52
N VAL A 45 10.62 -1.86 -9.04
CA VAL A 45 10.23 -2.55 -7.81
C VAL A 45 10.03 -4.03 -8.13
N ARG A 46 10.88 -4.87 -7.52
CA ARG A 46 10.93 -6.32 -7.76
C ARG A 46 10.01 -7.09 -6.84
N ASP A 47 9.81 -6.61 -5.62
CA ASP A 47 9.03 -7.30 -4.62
C ASP A 47 8.32 -6.33 -3.66
N VAL A 48 7.21 -6.78 -3.10
CA VAL A 48 6.40 -6.05 -2.12
C VAL A 48 5.86 -7.01 -1.06
N ALA A 49 5.92 -6.58 0.20
CA ALA A 49 5.37 -7.33 1.33
C ALA A 49 4.45 -6.44 2.16
N TRP A 50 3.33 -7.01 2.61
CA TRP A 50 2.36 -6.34 3.49
C TRP A 50 2.44 -6.93 4.90
N SER A 51 2.59 -6.09 5.91
CA SER A 51 2.42 -6.48 7.32
C SER A 51 1.13 -5.91 7.90
N PRO A 52 0.12 -6.76 8.20
CA PRO A 52 -1.09 -6.34 8.87
C PRO A 52 -0.83 -6.31 10.38
N SER A 53 -0.18 -5.26 10.89
CA SER A 53 -0.06 -5.05 12.34
C SER A 53 -1.28 -4.28 12.86
N LEU A 54 -1.79 -4.65 14.03
CA LEU A 54 -2.92 -3.99 14.70
C LEU A 54 -2.72 -2.46 14.71
N GLY A 55 -3.49 -1.75 13.89
CA GLY A 55 -3.51 -0.28 13.82
C GLY A 55 -2.49 0.37 12.89
N LYS A 56 -1.55 -0.36 12.28
CA LYS A 56 -0.59 0.18 11.30
C LYS A 56 -0.41 -0.79 10.13
N SER A 57 -0.80 -0.35 8.94
CA SER A 57 -0.47 -1.05 7.70
C SER A 57 0.91 -0.61 7.25
N ILE A 58 1.87 -1.54 7.31
CA ILE A 58 3.25 -1.32 6.87
C ILE A 58 3.46 -2.11 5.58
N ILE A 59 4.09 -1.47 4.61
CA ILE A 59 4.47 -2.06 3.33
C ILE A 59 5.99 -1.99 3.24
N ALA A 60 6.64 -3.08 2.83
CA ALA A 60 8.02 -3.07 2.40
C ALA A 60 8.07 -3.25 0.88
N SER A 61 8.93 -2.50 0.19
CA SER A 61 9.21 -2.69 -1.24
C SER A 61 10.71 -2.80 -1.48
N ALA A 62 11.11 -3.74 -2.32
CA ALA A 62 12.51 -3.94 -2.72
C ALA A 62 12.67 -3.62 -4.22
N SER A 63 13.72 -2.86 -4.56
CA SER A 63 13.96 -2.42 -5.94
C SER A 63 15.33 -2.84 -6.46
N GLN A 64 15.42 -2.87 -7.78
CA GLN A 64 16.66 -3.00 -8.53
C GLN A 64 17.67 -1.88 -8.21
N ASP A 65 17.22 -0.74 -7.67
CA ASP A 65 18.08 0.37 -7.25
C ASP A 65 18.94 0.06 -6.01
N GLY A 66 18.84 -1.16 -5.48
CA GLY A 66 19.61 -1.64 -4.34
C GLY A 66 19.02 -1.23 -2.99
N THR A 67 17.83 -0.64 -2.96
CA THR A 67 17.18 -0.18 -1.73
C THR A 67 15.93 -0.97 -1.37
N VAL A 68 15.64 -0.98 -0.07
CA VAL A 68 14.34 -1.39 0.49
C VAL A 68 13.69 -0.18 1.14
N VAL A 69 12.40 0.01 0.88
CA VAL A 69 11.63 1.16 1.35
C VAL A 69 10.47 0.70 2.19
N ILE A 70 10.30 1.33 3.35
CA ILE A 70 9.22 1.05 4.29
C ILE A 70 8.18 2.18 4.21
N TRP A 71 6.96 1.82 3.86
CA TRP A 71 5.83 2.74 3.79
C TRP A 71 4.88 2.46 4.95
N SER A 72 4.49 3.51 5.67
CA SER A 72 3.50 3.42 6.73
C SER A 72 2.27 4.26 6.39
N LEU A 73 1.09 3.64 6.41
CA LEU A 73 -0.16 4.38 6.35
C LEU A 73 -0.42 5.02 7.73
N LYS A 74 -0.19 6.33 7.85
CA LYS A 74 -0.63 7.10 9.02
C LYS A 74 -2.08 7.53 8.81
N LYS A 75 -2.97 7.14 9.71
CA LYS A 75 -4.27 7.84 9.85
C LYS A 75 -3.95 9.30 10.21
N ASP A 76 -4.56 10.26 9.51
CA ASP A 76 -4.36 11.69 9.78
C ASP A 76 -4.52 11.97 11.28
N GLY A 77 -3.44 12.43 11.90
CA GLY A 77 -3.34 12.65 13.34
C GLY A 77 -1.91 12.75 13.89
N ASP A 78 -0.88 12.30 13.14
CA ASP A 78 0.51 12.33 13.61
C ASP A 78 1.44 13.08 12.65
N ASN A 79 1.71 14.35 12.98
CA ASN A 79 2.64 15.24 12.27
C ASN A 79 4.08 14.71 12.37
N GLY A 80 4.52 14.00 11.34
CA GLY A 80 5.92 13.63 11.17
C GLY A 80 6.15 12.86 9.89
N ARG A 81 6.47 13.61 8.83
CA ARG A 81 7.09 13.28 7.53
C ARG A 81 6.77 11.90 6.90
N GLY A 82 6.13 11.96 5.73
CA GLY A 82 5.89 10.82 4.83
C GLY A 82 4.39 10.53 4.69
N LYS A 83 3.66 11.39 3.99
CA LYS A 83 2.22 11.23 3.74
C LYS A 83 1.98 10.56 2.38
N PHE A 84 1.10 9.56 2.37
CA PHE A 84 0.27 9.19 1.22
C PHE A 84 -1.18 9.22 1.66
#